data_AF-A0A4Q9VGA9-F1
#
_entry.id   AF-A0A4Q9VGA9-F1
#
_cell.length_a   1.000
_cell.length_b   1.000
_cell.length_c   1.000
_cell.angle_alpha   90.00
_cell.angle_beta   90.00
_cell.angle_gamma   90.00
#
_symmetry.space_group_name_H-M   'P 1'
#
loop_
_entity.id
_entity.type
_entity.pdbx_description
1 polymer ?
#
loop_
_entity_poly.entity_id
_entity_poly.type
_entity_poly.pdbx_seq_one_letter_code
_entity_poly.pdbx_strand_id
1 'polypeptide(L)'
;MRAASALAILALAAAAVVSPAAAGSLATEAQARAAAVAVLKGDPYGDTDAAVLRNLREVVRTTRGATLCGGGSAPVWSIRVVVAAPHGDPGAPIDGRLVLDARTGAIVCAGLPFLD
;
A
#
# COMPACT_ATOMS: atom_id res chain seq x y z
N MET A 1 56.44 16.25 -37.92
CA MET A 1 55.03 15.79 -37.88
C MET A 1 54.92 14.63 -36.91
N ARG A 2 54.50 14.85 -35.65
CA ARG A 2 54.00 13.80 -34.73
C ARG A 2 52.94 14.43 -33.82
N ALA A 3 51.68 14.20 -34.17
CA ALA A 3 50.52 14.60 -33.38
C ALA A 3 50.38 13.61 -32.20
N ALA A 4 50.43 14.13 -30.97
CA ALA A 4 50.07 13.38 -29.78
C ALA A 4 48.57 13.59 -29.53
N SER A 5 47.75 12.66 -30.01
CA SER A 5 46.31 12.65 -29.76
C SER A 5 46.04 12.10 -28.36
N ALA A 6 45.61 12.98 -27.45
CA ALA A 6 45.13 12.65 -26.12
C ALA A 6 43.78 11.91 -26.21
N LEU A 7 43.72 10.66 -25.76
CA LEU A 7 42.46 9.96 -25.52
C LEU A 7 42.01 10.27 -24.08
N ALA A 8 41.04 11.16 -23.94
CA ALA A 8 40.35 11.40 -22.68
C ALA A 8 39.30 10.30 -22.46
N ILE A 9 39.51 9.45 -21.45
CA ILE A 9 38.53 8.44 -21.03
C ILE A 9 37.55 9.13 -20.07
N LEU A 10 36.36 9.46 -20.55
CA LEU A 10 35.25 9.93 -19.72
C LEU A 10 34.55 8.71 -19.11
N ALA A 11 34.86 8.39 -17.85
CA ALA A 11 34.15 7.37 -17.08
C ALA A 11 32.87 8.01 -16.47
N LEU A 12 31.72 7.70 -17.05
CA LEU A 12 30.41 8.14 -16.56
C LEU A 12 29.98 7.20 -15.43
N ALA A 13 30.22 7.60 -14.17
CA ALA A 13 29.74 6.88 -13.00
C ALA A 13 28.24 7.12 -12.81
N ALA A 14 27.40 6.17 -13.25
CA ALA A 14 25.98 6.16 -12.97
C ALA A 14 25.77 5.81 -11.49
N ALA A 15 25.55 6.83 -10.65
CA ALA A 15 25.11 6.64 -9.28
C ALA A 15 23.65 6.16 -9.28
N ALA A 16 23.46 4.86 -9.06
CA ALA A 16 22.16 4.29 -8.76
C ALA A 16 21.66 4.82 -7.41
N VAL A 17 20.77 5.80 -7.45
CA VAL A 17 20.01 6.25 -6.28
C VAL A 17 19.00 5.17 -5.90
N VAL A 18 19.46 4.20 -5.10
CA VAL A 18 18.58 3.26 -4.42
C VAL A 18 17.93 4.02 -3.26
N SER A 19 16.78 4.63 -3.51
CA SER A 19 15.93 5.12 -2.43
C SER A 19 15.40 3.89 -1.67
N PRO A 20 15.68 3.74 -0.37
CA PRO A 20 14.99 2.74 0.42
C PRO A 20 13.52 3.15 0.43
N ALA A 21 12.65 2.31 -0.12
CA ALA A 21 11.23 2.40 0.14
C ALA A 21 11.07 2.18 1.65
N ALA A 22 11.09 3.27 2.42
CA ALA A 22 10.91 3.22 3.85
C ALA A 22 9.49 2.71 4.09
N ALA A 23 9.36 1.42 4.38
CA ALA A 23 8.23 0.84 5.10
C ALA A 23 8.23 1.49 6.50
N GLY A 24 7.74 2.73 6.53
CA GLY A 24 7.70 3.58 7.71
C GLY A 24 6.55 3.16 8.61
N SER A 25 6.68 3.48 9.89
CA SER A 25 5.57 3.30 10.82
C SER A 25 4.36 4.11 10.36
N LEU A 26 3.19 3.46 10.41
CA LEU A 26 1.90 4.09 10.18
C LEU A 26 1.43 4.65 11.53
N ALA A 27 2.00 5.77 11.95
CA ALA A 27 1.69 6.40 13.23
C ALA A 27 0.31 7.10 13.22
N THR A 28 -0.14 7.57 12.06
CA THR A 28 -1.39 8.34 11.90
C THR A 28 -2.39 7.65 10.98
N GLU A 29 -3.66 8.03 11.10
CA GLU A 29 -4.72 7.57 10.20
C GLU A 29 -4.44 7.96 8.75
N ALA A 30 -3.91 9.16 8.51
CA ALA A 30 -3.57 9.63 7.17
C ALA A 30 -2.50 8.75 6.50
N GLN A 31 -1.49 8.31 7.26
CA GLN A 31 -0.48 7.37 6.78
C GLN A 31 -1.09 5.99 6.48
N ALA A 32 -1.99 5.51 7.34
CA ALA A 32 -2.69 4.25 7.12
C ALA A 32 -3.59 4.29 5.88
N ARG A 33 -4.30 5.40 5.64
CA ARG A 33 -5.08 5.63 4.42
C ARG A 33 -4.20 5.62 3.18
N ALA A 34 -3.07 6.34 3.20
CA ALA A 34 -2.14 6.36 2.08
C ALA A 34 -1.56 4.96 1.78
N ALA A 35 -1.18 4.20 2.81
CA ALA A 35 -0.72 2.82 2.66
C ALA A 35 -1.81 1.90 2.09
N ALA A 36 -3.05 2.02 2.57
CA ALA A 36 -4.18 1.26 2.01
C ALA A 36 -4.45 1.59 0.55
N VAL A 37 -4.35 2.87 0.16
CA VAL A 37 -4.45 3.28 -1.24
C VAL A 37 -3.38 2.61 -2.09
N ALA A 38 -2.13 2.59 -1.61
CA ALA A 38 -1.03 1.95 -2.33
C ALA A 38 -1.24 0.43 -2.52
N VAL A 39 -1.87 -0.24 -1.54
CA VAL A 39 -2.21 -1.67 -1.63
C VAL A 39 -3.38 -1.94 -2.58
N LEU A 40 -4.43 -1.12 -2.49
CA LEU A 40 -5.73 -1.42 -3.11
C LEU A 40 -5.86 -0.86 -4.53
N LYS A 41 -5.05 0.12 -4.93
CA LYS A 41 -5.21 0.78 -6.23
C LYS A 41 -5.19 -0.21 -7.39
N GLY A 42 -6.23 -0.13 -8.21
CA GLY A 42 -6.53 -1.07 -9.30
C GLY A 42 -7.92 -1.67 -9.14
N ASP A 43 -8.25 -2.58 -10.03
CA ASP A 43 -9.51 -3.31 -10.00
C ASP A 43 -9.55 -4.33 -8.83
N PRO A 44 -10.65 -4.48 -8.08
CA PRO A 44 -11.94 -3.77 -8.13
C PRO A 44 -12.03 -2.52 -7.24
N TYR A 45 -10.95 -2.12 -6.56
CA TYR A 45 -11.02 -1.16 -5.46
C TYR A 45 -10.90 0.32 -5.91
N GLY A 46 -10.48 0.56 -7.14
CA GLY A 46 -10.48 1.87 -7.81
C GLY A 46 -9.15 2.18 -8.51
N ASP A 47 -9.25 2.71 -9.74
CA ASP A 47 -8.08 3.00 -10.58
C ASP A 47 -7.28 4.25 -10.16
N THR A 48 -7.85 5.07 -9.28
CA THR A 48 -7.21 6.30 -8.78
C THR A 48 -7.20 6.33 -7.27
N ASP A 49 -6.23 7.02 -6.70
CA ASP A 49 -6.12 7.23 -5.26
C ASP A 49 -7.44 7.76 -4.66
N ALA A 50 -8.06 8.72 -5.35
CA ALA A 50 -9.35 9.28 -4.94
C ALA A 50 -10.50 8.26 -4.99
N ALA A 51 -10.51 7.35 -5.99
CA ALA A 51 -11.51 6.29 -6.07
C ALA A 51 -11.37 5.31 -4.90
N VAL A 52 -10.14 4.88 -4.61
CA VAL A 52 -9.88 3.98 -3.47
C VAL A 52 -10.25 4.65 -2.15
N LEU A 53 -9.85 5.91 -1.94
CA LEU A 53 -10.20 6.67 -0.72
C LEU A 53 -11.71 6.76 -0.51
N ARG A 54 -12.49 6.94 -1.58
CA ARG A 54 -13.96 6.92 -1.53
C ARG A 54 -14.53 5.56 -1.18
N ASN A 55 -13.77 4.47 -1.21
CA ASN A 55 -14.21 3.14 -0.80
C ASN A 55 -13.79 2.79 0.64
N LEU A 56 -12.90 3.55 1.27
CA LEU A 56 -12.53 3.37 2.67
C LEU A 56 -13.62 3.94 3.60
N ARG A 57 -14.29 3.08 4.37
CA ARG A 57 -15.41 3.46 5.24
C ARG A 57 -15.00 3.74 6.68
N GLU A 58 -14.07 2.96 7.18
CA GLU A 58 -13.63 3.04 8.58
C GLU A 58 -12.13 2.71 8.64
N VAL A 59 -11.38 3.48 9.43
CA VAL A 59 -9.94 3.28 9.63
C VAL A 59 -9.66 3.38 11.13
N VAL A 60 -9.33 2.25 11.76
CA VAL A 60 -9.16 2.18 13.21
C VAL A 60 -7.82 1.55 13.54
N ARG A 61 -7.10 2.18 14.47
CA ARG A 61 -5.90 1.60 15.08
C ARG A 61 -6.30 0.69 16.23
N THR A 62 -5.86 -0.55 16.23
CA THR A 62 -6.21 -1.56 17.23
C THR A 62 -5.10 -2.59 17.38
N THR A 63 -5.36 -3.68 18.10
CA THR A 63 -4.47 -4.84 18.19
C THR A 63 -4.88 -5.92 17.19
N ARG A 64 -3.91 -6.69 16.71
CA ARG A 64 -4.15 -7.77 15.75
C ARG A 64 -5.21 -8.76 16.23
N GLY A 65 -5.18 -9.14 17.51
CA GLY A 65 -6.15 -10.04 18.13
C GLY A 65 -7.60 -9.52 18.15
N ALA A 66 -7.82 -8.23 17.95
CA ALA A 66 -9.16 -7.62 17.84
C ALA A 66 -9.68 -7.55 16.39
N THR A 67 -8.96 -8.12 15.43
CA THR A 67 -9.31 -8.14 14.00
C THR A 67 -9.63 -9.55 13.51
N LEU A 68 -10.12 -9.67 12.27
CA LEU A 68 -10.33 -10.97 11.62
C LEU A 68 -9.06 -11.82 11.48
N CYS A 69 -7.87 -11.21 11.54
CA CYS A 69 -6.60 -11.92 11.40
C CYS A 69 -6.25 -12.77 12.63
N GLY A 70 -6.91 -12.50 13.76
CA GLY A 70 -6.63 -13.12 15.06
C GLY A 70 -5.19 -12.93 15.54
N GLY A 71 -4.93 -13.40 16.77
CA GLY A 71 -3.59 -13.55 17.33
C GLY A 71 -2.93 -12.26 17.84
N GLY A 72 -2.41 -12.32 19.07
CA GLY A 72 -1.46 -11.36 19.63
C GLY A 72 -1.95 -9.92 19.86
N SER A 73 -1.07 -9.10 20.44
CA SER A 73 -1.32 -7.70 20.80
C SER A 73 -0.59 -6.70 19.89
N ALA A 74 0.01 -7.15 18.78
CA ALA A 74 0.73 -6.29 17.86
C ALA A 74 -0.18 -5.17 17.32
N PRO A 75 0.28 -3.90 17.29
CA PRO A 75 -0.54 -2.80 16.82
C PRO A 75 -0.73 -2.86 15.31
N VAL A 76 -1.97 -2.71 14.87
CA VAL A 76 -2.38 -2.76 13.46
C VAL A 76 -3.35 -1.64 13.13
N TRP A 77 -3.49 -1.36 11.85
CA TRP A 77 -4.63 -0.61 11.30
C TRP A 77 -5.61 -1.57 10.66
N SER A 78 -6.87 -1.50 11.09
CA SER A 78 -7.98 -2.23 10.47
C SER A 78 -8.82 -1.26 9.66
N ILE A 79 -8.96 -1.54 8.37
CA ILE A 79 -9.54 -0.64 7.39
C ILE A 79 -10.71 -1.34 6.71
N ARG A 80 -11.94 -0.86 6.94
CA ARG A 80 -13.12 -1.37 6.24
C ARG A 80 -13.20 -0.76 4.85
N VAL A 81 -13.27 -1.63 3.84
CA VAL A 81 -13.35 -1.26 2.43
C VAL A 81 -14.70 -1.71 1.90
N VAL A 82 -15.44 -0.79 1.30
CA VAL A 82 -16.73 -1.07 0.68
C VAL A 82 -16.75 -0.53 -0.75
N VAL A 83 -16.82 -1.45 -1.72
CA VAL A 83 -16.98 -1.14 -3.14
C VAL A 83 -18.41 -1.49 -3.54
N ALA A 84 -19.19 -0.45 -3.84
CA ALA A 84 -20.54 -0.66 -4.36
C ALA A 84 -20.44 -1.14 -5.81
N ALA A 85 -20.98 -2.33 -6.08
CA ALA A 85 -21.14 -2.88 -7.42
C ALA A 85 -19.87 -2.81 -8.29
N PRO A 86 -18.78 -3.54 -7.95
CA PRO A 86 -17.62 -3.61 -8.83
C PRO A 86 -18.07 -4.00 -10.25
N HIS A 87 -17.55 -3.30 -11.27
CA HIS A 87 -17.96 -3.47 -12.68
C HIS A 87 -19.44 -3.22 -13.01
N GLY A 88 -20.18 -2.56 -12.11
CA GLY A 88 -21.60 -2.32 -12.31
C GLY A 88 -22.48 -3.54 -12.07
N ASP A 89 -21.97 -4.60 -11.43
CA ASP A 89 -22.78 -5.72 -10.94
C ASP A 89 -23.30 -5.42 -9.52
N PRO A 90 -24.57 -5.01 -9.35
CA PRO A 90 -25.13 -4.70 -8.04
C PRO A 90 -25.31 -5.92 -7.14
N GLY A 91 -25.17 -7.15 -7.66
CA GLY A 91 -25.41 -8.39 -6.93
C GLY A 91 -24.28 -8.80 -5.97
N ALA A 92 -23.10 -8.19 -6.06
CA ALA A 92 -21.93 -8.59 -5.28
C ALA A 92 -21.11 -7.39 -4.78
N PRO A 93 -21.66 -6.53 -3.90
CA PRO A 93 -20.85 -5.49 -3.27
C PRO A 93 -19.70 -6.13 -2.48
N ILE A 94 -18.52 -5.52 -2.57
CA ILE A 94 -17.39 -5.92 -1.73
C ILE A 94 -17.55 -5.18 -0.41
N ASP A 95 -17.57 -5.91 0.70
CA ASP A 95 -17.51 -5.38 2.06
C ASP A 95 -16.58 -6.25 2.89
N GLY A 96 -15.39 -5.72 3.16
CA GLY A 96 -14.34 -6.47 3.82
C GLY A 96 -13.37 -5.58 4.55
N ARG A 97 -12.29 -6.18 5.04
CA ARG A 97 -11.26 -5.45 5.79
C ARG A 97 -9.86 -5.75 5.29
N LEU A 98 -9.08 -4.68 5.13
CA LEU A 98 -7.63 -4.74 4.99
C LEU A 98 -7.00 -4.50 6.37
N VAL A 99 -6.04 -5.33 6.77
CA VAL A 99 -5.31 -5.15 8.03
C VAL A 99 -3.82 -4.95 7.76
N LEU A 100 -3.28 -3.82 8.20
CA LEU A 100 -1.88 -3.43 8.02
C LEU A 100 -1.14 -3.40 9.36
N ASP A 101 0.09 -3.90 9.41
CA ASP A 101 0.95 -3.75 10.60
C ASP A 101 1.30 -2.27 10.77
N ALA A 102 1.04 -1.72 11.96
CA ALA A 102 1.18 -0.28 12.17
C ALA A 102 2.64 0.20 12.24
N ARG A 103 3.62 -0.71 12.30
CA ARG A 103 5.04 -0.38 12.39
C ARG A 103 5.74 -0.44 11.04
N THR A 104 5.25 -1.29 10.14
CA THR A 104 5.90 -1.58 8.86
C THR A 104 5.03 -1.20 7.65
N GLY A 105 3.71 -1.06 7.85
CA GLY A 105 2.75 -0.89 6.77
C GLY A 105 2.50 -2.15 5.92
N ALA A 106 3.10 -3.29 6.28
CA ALA A 106 2.89 -4.55 5.58
C ALA A 106 1.48 -5.08 5.82
N ILE A 107 0.93 -5.78 4.83
CA ILE A 107 -0.34 -6.50 4.97
C ILE A 107 -0.17 -7.63 5.99
N VAL A 108 -1.04 -7.67 7.00
CA VAL A 108 -1.10 -8.77 7.97
C VAL A 108 -2.05 -9.84 7.49
N CYS A 109 -3.24 -9.44 7.05
CA CYS A 109 -4.21 -10.24 6.33
C CYS A 109 -5.25 -9.32 5.67
N ALA A 110 -6.07 -9.86 4.78
CA ALA A 110 -7.28 -9.20 4.33
C ALA A 110 -8.45 -10.18 4.25
N GLY A 111 -9.66 -9.66 4.43
CA GLY A 111 -10.91 -10.33 4.08
C GLY A 111 -11.50 -9.65 2.85
N LEU A 112 -10.71 -9.55 1.78
CA LEU A 112 -11.04 -8.84 0.55
C LEU A 112 -10.69 -9.74 -0.64
N PRO A 113 -11.53 -9.80 -1.70
CA PRO A 113 -11.23 -10.60 -2.88
C PRO A 113 -9.83 -10.33 -3.45
N PHE A 114 -9.11 -11.39 -3.79
CA PHE A 114 -7.78 -11.34 -4.42
C PHE A 114 -6.66 -10.79 -3.51
N LEU A 115 -6.88 -10.69 -2.19
CA LEU A 115 -5.93 -10.15 -1.19
C LEU A 115 -5.83 -11.02 0.07
N ASP A 116 -6.40 -12.22 0.03
CA ASP A 116 -6.50 -13.22 1.08
C ASP A 116 -5.21 -14.03 1.34
#